data_AF-A0A954SZ78-F1
#
_entry.id   AF-A0A954SZ78-F1
#
_cell.length_a   1.000
_cell.length_b   1.000
_cell.length_c   1.000
_cell.angle_alpha   90.00
_cell.angle_beta   90.00
_cell.angle_gamma   90.00
#
_symmetry.space_group_name_H-M   'P 1'
#
loop_
_entity.id
_entity.type
_entity.pdbx_description
1 polymer ?
#
loop_
_entity_poly.entity_id
_entity_poly.type
_entity_poly.pdbx_seq_one_letter_code
_entity_poly.pdbx_strand_id
1 'polypeptide(L)' 'MSKASELREMSDEQLELELRETRQELFRLRFQAATERLDAPSNLTRLRRKIARIKTIQRE' A
#
# COMPACT_ATOMS: atom_id res chain seq x y z
N MET A 1 1.32 -0.35 -12.17
CA MET A 1 1.59 0.87 -11.37
C MET A 1 0.25 1.54 -11.19
N SER A 2 -0.32 1.62 -9.98
CA SER A 2 -1.52 2.46 -9.78
C SER A 2 -1.13 3.89 -10.11
N LYS A 3 -1.84 4.48 -11.06
CA LYS A 3 -1.55 5.84 -11.52
C LYS A 3 -1.95 6.77 -10.38
N ALA A 4 -1.08 7.73 -10.04
CA ALA A 4 -1.37 8.68 -8.97
C ALA A 4 -2.66 9.48 -9.19
N SER A 5 -3.17 9.51 -10.43
CA SER A 5 -4.48 10.05 -10.79
C SER A 5 -5.63 9.28 -10.15
N GLU A 6 -5.60 7.94 -10.14
CA GLU A 6 -6.67 7.11 -9.55
C GLU A 6 -6.79 7.39 -8.04
N LEU A 7 -5.66 7.55 -7.35
CA LEU A 7 -5.65 7.90 -5.92
C LEU A 7 -6.10 9.34 -5.66
N ARG A 8 -5.97 10.26 -6.61
CA ARG A 8 -6.47 11.65 -6.45
C ARG A 8 -7.97 11.78 -6.74
N GLU A 9 -8.53 10.86 -7.51
CA GLU A 9 -9.96 10.80 -7.81
C GLU A 9 -10.78 10.14 -6.68
N MET A 10 -10.10 9.46 -5.74
CA MET A 10 -10.72 8.83 -4.58
C MET A 10 -11.04 9.85 -3.47
N SER A 11 -12.12 9.62 -2.74
CA SER A 11 -12.45 10.42 -1.56
C SER A 11 -11.51 10.13 -0.39
N ASP A 12 -11.44 11.04 0.58
CA ASP A 12 -10.61 10.86 1.79
C ASP A 12 -10.95 9.57 2.55
N GLU A 13 -12.24 9.20 2.61
CA GLU A 13 -12.71 7.96 3.23
C GLU A 13 -12.22 6.72 2.47
N GLN A 14 -12.25 6.76 1.14
CA GLN A 14 -11.75 5.68 0.29
C GLN A 14 -10.23 5.55 0.41
N LEU A 15 -9.51 6.66 0.48
CA LEU A 15 -8.08 6.69 0.70
C LEU A 15 -7.71 6.11 2.07
N GLU A 16 -8.47 6.42 3.11
CA GLU A 16 -8.23 5.87 4.44
C GLU A 16 -8.54 4.37 4.50
N LEU A 17 -9.61 3.92 3.84
CA LEU A 17 -9.92 2.49 3.70
C LEU A 17 -8.79 1.76 2.99
N GLU A 18 -8.33 2.27 1.85
CA GLU A 18 -7.27 1.65 1.08
C GLU A 18 -5.92 1.68 1.82
N LEU A 19 -5.66 2.72 2.61
CA LEU A 19 -4.50 2.78 3.51
C LEU A 19 -4.54 1.63 4.53
N ARG A 20 -5.71 1.35 5.13
CA ARG A 20 -5.89 0.28 6.11
C ARG A 20 -5.69 -1.09 5.48
N GLU A 21 -6.28 -1.33 4.32
CA GLU A 21 -6.13 -2.58 3.57
C GLU A 21 -4.67 -2.81 3.16
N THR A 22 -4.02 -1.80 2.59
CA THR A 22 -2.61 -1.87 2.15
C THR A 22 -1.68 -2.14 3.34
N ARG A 23 -1.99 -1.61 4.52
CA ARG A 23 -1.25 -1.90 5.77
C ARG A 23 -1.43 -3.35 6.23
N GLN A 24 -2.65 -3.88 6.20
CA GLN A 24 -2.88 -5.29 6.52
C GLN A 24 -2.17 -6.22 5.55
N GLU A 25 -2.20 -5.91 4.25
CA GLU A 25 -1.49 -6.68 3.23
C GLU A 25 0.03 -6.65 3.45
N LEU A 26 0.59 -5.48 3.78
CA LEU A 26 2.00 -5.36 4.13
C LEU A 26 2.36 -6.20 5.37
N PHE A 27 1.48 -6.24 6.38
CA PHE A 27 1.68 -7.06 7.58
C PHE A 27 1.67 -8.55 7.25
N ARG A 28 0.69 -9.00 6.46
CA ARG A 28 0.63 -10.39 5.97
C ARG A 28 1.88 -10.78 5.19
N LEU A 29 2.34 -9.93 4.28
CA LEU A 29 3.55 -10.20 3.49
C LEU A 29 4.82 -10.18 4.32
N ARG A 30 4.91 -9.33 5.35
CA ARG A 30 6.02 -9.37 6.32
C ARG A 30 6.02 -10.65 7.14
N PHE A 31 4.83 -11.12 7.52
CA PHE A 31 4.70 -12.37 8.25
C PHE A 31 5.11 -13.54 7.35
N GLN A 32 4.62 -13.61 6.12
CA GLN A 32 5.03 -14.60 5.13
C GLN A 32 6.53 -14.55 4.84
N ALA A 33 7.14 -13.37 4.75
CA ALA A 33 8.58 -13.20 4.57
C ALA A 33 9.44 -13.75 5.70
N ALA A 34 8.88 -13.81 6.92
CA ALA A 34 9.57 -14.33 8.08
C ALA A 34 9.49 -15.87 8.14
N THR A 35 8.39 -16.44 7.68
CA THR A 35 8.17 -17.91 7.72
C THR A 35 8.74 -18.62 6.49
N GLU A 36 8.71 -18.00 5.31
CA GLU A 36 9.14 -18.59 4.05
C GLU A 36 9.87 -17.58 3.15
N ARG A 37 10.63 -18.07 2.17
CA ARG A 37 11.22 -17.21 1.14
C ARG A 37 10.10 -16.62 0.29
N LEU A 38 9.92 -15.30 0.35
CA LEU A 38 8.99 -14.59 -0.53
C LEU A 38 9.39 -14.80 -2.00
N ASP A 39 8.46 -15.29 -2.81
CA ASP A 39 8.61 -15.37 -4.27
C ASP A 39 8.74 -13.98 -4.92
N ALA A 40 8.14 -12.96 -4.29
CA ALA A 40 8.06 -11.60 -4.84
C ALA A 40 8.37 -10.52 -3.79
N PRO A 41 9.65 -10.33 -3.40
CA PRO A 41 10.07 -9.26 -2.48
C PRO A 41 9.78 -7.85 -3.03
N SER A 42 9.62 -7.72 -4.35
CA SER A 42 9.22 -6.48 -5.02
C SER A 42 7.83 -5.98 -4.58
N ASN A 43 6.91 -6.87 -4.18
CA ASN A 43 5.58 -6.49 -3.69
C ASN A 43 5.65 -5.71 -2.38
N LEU A 44 6.61 -6.04 -1.51
CA LEU A 44 6.81 -5.37 -0.24
C LEU A 44 7.22 -3.90 -0.45
N THR A 45 8.11 -3.65 -1.43
CA THR A 45 8.48 -2.30 -1.85
C THR A 45 7.33 -1.58 -2.55
N ARG A 46 6.54 -2.28 -3.36
CA ARG A 46 5.35 -1.72 -4.03
C ARG A 46 4.32 -1.22 -3.02
N LEU A 47 3.98 -2.03 -2.02
CA LEU A 47 3.01 -1.67 -0.98
C LEU A 47 3.50 -0.52 -0.11
N ARG A 48 4.79 -0.50 0.27
CA ARG A 48 5.38 0.66 0.98
C ARG A 48 5.25 1.96 0.17
N ARG A 49 5.52 1.90 -1.14
CA ARG A 49 5.36 3.07 -2.03
C ARG A 49 3.90 3.49 -2.18
N LYS A 50 2.96 2.54 -2.22
CA LYS A 50 1.52 2.82 -2.27
C LYS A 50 1.04 3.56 -1.02
N ILE A 51 1.44 3.10 0.17
CA ILE A 51 1.15 3.78 1.45
C ILE A 51 1.72 5.21 1.46
N ALA A 52 2.96 5.39 0.99
CA ALA A 52 3.57 6.71 0.94
C ALA A 52 2.78 7.67 0.04
N ARG A 53 2.35 7.22 -1.14
CA ARG A 53 1.54 8.03 -2.06
C ARG A 53 0.19 8.44 -1.49
N ILE A 54 -0.53 7.51 -0.86
CA ILE A 54 -1.82 7.80 -0.20
C ILE A 54 -1.62 8.88 0.87
N LYS A 55 -0.59 8.72 1.72
CA LYS A 55 -0.28 9.71 2.77
C LYS A 55 0.15 11.07 2.22
N THR A 56 0.80 11.11 1.05
CA THR A 56 1.16 12.37 0.39
C THR A 56 -0.08 13.08 -0.12
N ILE A 57 -1.01 12.36 -0.76
CA ILE A 57 -2.26 12.93 -1.27
C ILE A 57 -3.15 13.42 -0.12
N GLN A 58 -3.25 12.67 0.98
CA GLN A 58 -3.98 13.10 2.19
C GLN A 58 -3.38 14.35 2.87
N ARG A 59 -2.17 14.78 2.47
CA ARG A 59 -1.48 15.93 3.04
C ARG A 59 -1.32 17.10 2.05
N GLU A 60 -1.61 16.89 0.77
CA GLU A 60 -1.77 17.98 -0.22
C GLU A 60 -3.05 18.75 0.07
#